data_AF-A0A7Y9RX33-F1
#
_entry.id   AF-A0A7Y9RX33-F1
#
_cell.length_a   1.000
_cell.length_b   1.000
_cell.length_c   1.000
_cell.angle_alpha   90.00
_cell.angle_beta   90.00
_cell.angle_gamma   90.00
#
_symmetry.space_group_name_H-M   'P 1'
#
loop_
_entity.id
_entity.type
_entity.pdbx_description
1 polymer ?
#
loop_
_entity_poly.entity_id
_entity_poly.type
_entity_poly.pdbx_seq_one_letter_code
_entity_poly.pdbx_strand_id
1 'polypeptide(L)'
;MGVTAERPEASERWVAYDTALRPLVWGASTYTVVEIDQRVVAAAAAAGTRRVAGFVEDVAVNVGIARADVVPWAFFYAAPALRRRLGVPLGKAVRVRLRPVDPDVVPVPDDVREALERAGRIAALVACLATD
;
A
#
# COMPACT_ATOMS: atom_id res chain seq x y z
N MET A 1 0.14 0.42 39.64
CA MET A 1 -1.24 0.25 39.13
C MET A 1 -1.54 1.42 38.21
N GLY A 2 -1.72 1.31 36.90
CA GLY A 2 -1.59 0.18 35.99
C GLY A 2 -0.92 0.67 34.71
N VAL A 3 0.04 -0.10 34.20
CA VAL A 3 0.56 0.06 32.85
C VAL A 3 -0.51 -0.56 31.96
N THR A 4 -1.33 0.28 31.32
CA THR A 4 -2.26 -0.19 30.30
C THR A 4 -1.42 -0.69 29.15
N ALA A 5 -1.43 -2.01 28.94
CA ALA A 5 -0.72 -2.65 27.86
C ALA A 5 -1.13 -2.02 26.52
N GLU A 6 -0.18 -1.38 25.85
CA GLU A 6 -0.31 -1.02 24.44
C GLU A 6 -0.70 -2.29 23.67
N ARG A 7 -1.88 -2.27 23.04
CA ARG A 7 -2.17 -3.23 21.97
C ARG A 7 -1.09 -3.00 20.91
N PRO A 8 -0.32 -4.01 20.48
CA PRO A 8 0.55 -3.83 19.35
C PRO A 8 -0.33 -3.44 18.15
N GLU A 9 -0.12 -2.23 17.67
CA GLU A 9 -0.92 -1.60 16.63
C GLU A 9 -0.85 -2.44 15.35
N ALA A 10 -2.00 -2.72 14.74
CA ALA A 10 -2.09 -3.50 13.52
C ALA A 10 -1.33 -2.88 12.32
N SER A 11 -0.86 -1.63 12.46
CA SER A 11 -0.06 -0.85 11.51
C SER A 11 1.39 -1.35 11.35
N GLU A 12 1.97 -2.03 12.34
CA GLU A 12 3.39 -2.39 12.30
C GLU A 12 3.69 -3.79 11.75
N ARG A 13 2.71 -4.71 11.77
CA ARG A 13 2.97 -6.11 11.44
C ARG A 13 2.93 -6.37 9.94
N TRP A 14 4.10 -6.63 9.36
CA TRP A 14 4.23 -7.13 8.01
C TRP A 14 3.51 -8.48 7.83
N VAL A 15 2.74 -8.60 6.75
CA VAL A 15 2.17 -9.86 6.27
C VAL A 15 2.90 -10.25 4.99
N ALA A 16 3.58 -11.39 5.03
CA ALA A 16 4.26 -11.98 3.89
C ALA A 16 3.45 -13.17 3.34
N TYR A 17 3.36 -13.27 2.01
CA TYR A 17 2.62 -14.32 1.30
C TYR A 17 3.05 -14.38 -0.17
N ASP A 18 2.78 -15.51 -0.82
CA ASP A 18 2.99 -15.68 -2.25
C ASP A 18 1.66 -15.52 -2.99
N THR A 19 1.71 -14.89 -4.15
CA THR A 19 0.57 -14.72 -5.05
C THR A 19 1.07 -14.63 -6.49
N ALA A 20 0.23 -14.28 -7.46
CA ALA A 20 0.64 -14.12 -8.85
C ALA A 20 0.08 -12.84 -9.47
N LEU A 21 0.78 -12.30 -10.47
CA LEU A 21 0.21 -11.27 -11.34
C LEU A 21 -0.85 -11.92 -12.24
N ARG A 22 -2.10 -11.46 -12.14
CA ARG A 22 -3.23 -12.02 -12.89
C ARG A 22 -3.87 -10.98 -13.80
N PRO A 23 -4.31 -11.36 -15.01
CA PRO A 23 -5.25 -10.54 -15.75
C PRO A 23 -6.62 -10.56 -15.03
N LEU A 24 -7.25 -9.40 -14.94
CA LEU A 24 -8.61 -9.22 -14.45
C LEU A 24 -9.42 -8.51 -15.53
N VAL A 25 -10.40 -9.20 -16.10
CA VAL A 25 -11.34 -8.60 -17.04
C VAL A 25 -12.43 -7.89 -16.24
N TRP A 26 -12.60 -6.60 -16.46
CA TRP A 26 -13.65 -5.81 -15.81
C TRP A 26 -14.20 -4.76 -16.78
N GLY A 27 -15.48 -4.92 -17.12
CA GLY A 27 -16.10 -4.22 -18.24
C GLY A 27 -15.40 -4.55 -19.56
N ALA A 28 -15.09 -3.54 -20.36
CA ALA A 28 -14.38 -3.68 -21.63
C ALA A 28 -12.84 -3.70 -21.50
N SER A 29 -12.30 -3.69 -20.27
CA SER A 29 -10.87 -3.55 -20.00
C SER A 29 -10.29 -4.81 -19.34
N THR A 30 -9.02 -5.08 -19.60
CA THR A 30 -8.23 -6.09 -18.89
C THR A 30 -7.12 -5.43 -18.10
N TYR A 31 -7.18 -5.58 -16.78
CA TYR A 31 -6.21 -5.04 -15.84
C TYR A 31 -5.21 -6.12 -15.44
N THR A 32 -3.99 -5.75 -15.06
CA THR A 32 -3.10 -6.67 -14.34
C THR A 32 -3.21 -6.35 -12.85
N VAL A 33 -3.54 -7.33 -12.04
CA VAL A 33 -3.77 -7.17 -10.62
C VAL A 33 -2.96 -8.18 -9.80
N VAL A 34 -2.79 -7.87 -8.53
CA VAL A 34 -2.21 -8.76 -7.53
C VAL A 34 -3.22 -8.90 -6.40
N GLU A 35 -3.56 -10.14 -6.08
CA GLU A 35 -4.46 -10.47 -4.97
C GLU A 35 -3.81 -10.09 -3.63
N ILE A 36 -4.59 -9.49 -2.74
CA ILE A 36 -4.15 -9.10 -1.40
C ILE A 36 -4.66 -10.13 -0.40
N ASP A 37 -3.74 -10.70 0.39
CA ASP A 37 -4.07 -11.62 1.48
C ASP A 37 -5.08 -10.99 2.45
N GLN A 38 -6.10 -11.74 2.83
CA GLN A 38 -7.18 -11.26 3.70
C GLN A 38 -6.68 -10.71 5.04
N ARG A 39 -5.54 -11.20 5.55
CA ARG A 39 -4.91 -10.70 6.78
C ARG A 39 -4.45 -9.25 6.62
N VAL A 40 -3.93 -8.87 5.45
CA VAL A 40 -3.58 -7.47 5.13
C VAL A 40 -4.84 -6.61 5.07
N VAL A 41 -5.89 -7.11 4.40
CA VAL A 41 -7.16 -6.38 4.25
C VAL A 41 -7.80 -6.12 5.62
N ALA A 42 -7.81 -7.13 6.49
CA ALA A 42 -8.34 -7.01 7.85
C ALA A 42 -7.52 -6.03 8.69
N ALA A 43 -6.19 -6.09 8.60
CA ALA A 43 -5.31 -5.15 9.29
C ALA A 43 -5.52 -3.70 8.82
N ALA A 44 -5.68 -3.48 7.50
CA ALA A 44 -5.95 -2.16 6.95
C ALA A 44 -7.30 -1.61 7.40
N ALA A 45 -8.34 -2.43 7.42
CA ALA A 45 -9.65 -2.05 7.93
C ALA A 45 -9.60 -1.68 9.43
N ALA A 46 -8.87 -2.46 10.23
CA ALA A 46 -8.67 -2.17 11.66
C ALA A 46 -7.90 -0.86 11.90
N ALA A 47 -7.00 -0.50 10.99
CA ALA A 47 -6.25 0.75 11.00
C ALA A 47 -6.99 1.92 10.31
N GLY A 48 -8.26 1.75 9.88
CA GLY A 48 -9.04 2.81 9.24
C GLY A 48 -8.53 3.26 7.86
N THR A 49 -7.66 2.48 7.21
CA THR A 49 -7.01 2.85 5.95
C THR A 49 -7.44 1.98 4.78
N ARG A 50 -7.37 2.52 3.57
CA ARG A 50 -7.50 1.76 2.31
C ARG A 50 -6.16 1.64 1.57
N ARG A 51 -5.06 2.01 2.21
CA ARG A 51 -3.72 2.01 1.62
C ARG A 51 -2.82 1.00 2.32
N VAL A 52 -1.99 0.35 1.52
CA VAL A 52 -0.96 -0.57 1.99
C VAL A 52 0.36 -0.23 1.34
N ALA A 53 1.44 -0.43 2.08
CA ALA A 53 2.79 -0.23 1.60
C ALA A 53 3.62 -1.49 1.85
N GLY A 54 4.65 -1.66 1.04
CA GLY A 54 5.53 -2.80 1.16
C GLY A 54 6.31 -3.11 -0.08
N PHE A 55 6.43 -4.41 -0.37
CA PHE A 55 7.28 -4.93 -1.42
C PHE A 55 6.58 -6.03 -2.20
N VAL A 56 6.80 -6.04 -3.51
CA VAL A 56 6.55 -7.18 -4.39
C VAL A 56 7.91 -7.58 -4.95
N GLU A 57 8.38 -8.78 -4.63
CA GLU A 57 9.80 -9.13 -4.67
C GLU A 57 10.62 -8.05 -3.95
N ASP A 58 11.54 -7.40 -4.65
CA ASP A 58 12.38 -6.31 -4.12
C ASP A 58 11.87 -4.92 -4.53
N VAL A 59 10.70 -4.84 -5.18
CA VAL A 59 10.14 -3.57 -5.66
C VAL A 59 9.21 -2.98 -4.62
N ALA A 60 9.58 -1.81 -4.08
CA ALA A 60 8.75 -1.06 -3.15
C ALA A 60 7.44 -0.59 -3.81
N VAL A 61 6.33 -0.73 -3.08
CA VAL A 61 4.98 -0.34 -3.49
C VAL A 61 4.26 0.42 -2.39
N ASN A 62 3.43 1.39 -2.79
CA ASN A 62 2.42 2.05 -1.96
C ASN A 62 1.16 2.11 -2.82
N VAL A 63 0.14 1.35 -2.45
CA VAL A 63 -1.00 1.07 -3.32
C VAL A 63 -2.31 1.10 -2.54
N GLY A 64 -3.39 1.41 -3.25
CA GLY A 64 -4.74 1.30 -2.73
C GLY A 64 -5.27 -0.13 -2.80
N ILE A 65 -6.05 -0.52 -1.79
CA ILE A 65 -6.85 -1.74 -1.79
C ILE A 65 -8.10 -1.49 -2.64
N ALA A 66 -8.25 -2.26 -3.70
CA ALA A 66 -9.42 -2.26 -4.58
C ALA A 66 -10.26 -3.53 -4.40
N ARG A 67 -11.54 -3.42 -4.78
CA ARG A 67 -12.50 -4.52 -4.89
C ARG A 67 -13.28 -4.36 -6.19
N ALA A 68 -13.69 -5.47 -6.77
CA ALA A 68 -14.56 -5.51 -7.95
C ALA A 68 -15.60 -6.61 -7.74
N ASP A 69 -16.76 -6.47 -8.35
CA ASP A 69 -17.88 -7.42 -8.31
C ASP A 69 -17.59 -8.73 -9.06
N VAL A 70 -16.60 -8.71 -9.96
CA VAL A 70 -16.18 -9.88 -10.76
C VAL A 70 -15.24 -10.84 -10.03
N VAL A 71 -14.73 -10.49 -8.83
CA VAL A 71 -13.85 -11.35 -8.03
C VAL A 71 -14.17 -11.22 -6.54
N PRO A 72 -14.07 -12.31 -5.74
CA PRO A 72 -14.43 -12.28 -4.32
C PRO A 72 -13.32 -11.71 -3.41
N TRP A 73 -12.12 -11.48 -3.95
CA TRP A 73 -10.93 -11.06 -3.20
C TRP A 73 -10.56 -9.59 -3.48
N ALA A 74 -9.88 -8.98 -2.51
CA ALA A 74 -9.34 -7.63 -2.68
C ALA A 74 -8.00 -7.67 -3.42
N PHE A 75 -7.67 -6.59 -4.13
CA PHE A 75 -6.49 -6.56 -4.99
C PHE A 75 -5.89 -5.17 -5.06
N PHE A 76 -4.66 -5.08 -5.59
CA PHE A 76 -4.13 -3.82 -6.10
C PHE A 76 -3.78 -3.94 -7.58
N TYR A 77 -3.83 -2.82 -8.28
CA TYR A 77 -3.48 -2.75 -9.68
C TYR A 77 -1.95 -2.75 -9.88
N ALA A 78 -1.45 -3.69 -10.67
CA ALA A 78 -0.06 -3.73 -11.09
C ALA A 78 0.09 -2.92 -12.39
N ALA A 79 0.27 -1.61 -12.24
CA ALA A 79 0.43 -0.68 -13.35
C ALA A 79 1.64 -1.05 -14.26
N PRO A 80 1.65 -0.61 -15.54
CA PRO A 80 2.73 -0.92 -16.47
C PRO A 80 4.13 -0.57 -15.96
N ALA A 81 4.28 0.48 -15.16
CA ALA A 81 5.55 0.84 -14.52
C ALA A 81 6.01 -0.22 -13.50
N LEU A 82 5.12 -0.69 -12.63
CA LEU A 82 5.42 -1.75 -11.67
C LEU A 82 5.77 -3.05 -12.41
N ARG A 83 4.97 -3.43 -13.41
CA ARG A 83 5.22 -4.65 -14.21
C ARG A 83 6.59 -4.63 -14.89
N ARG A 84 6.98 -3.48 -15.47
CA ARG A 84 8.31 -3.30 -16.08
C ARG A 84 9.44 -3.48 -15.08
N ARG A 85 9.28 -2.95 -13.86
CA ARG A 85 10.28 -3.09 -12.78
C ARG A 85 10.37 -4.50 -12.24
N LEU A 86 9.23 -5.19 -12.12
CA LEU A 86 9.19 -6.58 -11.66
C LEU A 86 9.82 -7.54 -12.69
N GLY A 87 9.58 -7.30 -13.99
CA GLY A 87 10.08 -8.20 -15.04
C GLY A 87 9.45 -9.60 -15.00
N VAL A 88 8.42 -9.81 -14.19
CA VAL A 88 7.78 -11.11 -13.98
C VAL A 88 6.62 -11.32 -14.99
N PRO A 89 6.57 -12.47 -15.70
CA PRO A 89 5.44 -12.82 -16.56
C PRO A 89 4.11 -12.95 -15.79
N LEU A 90 2.99 -12.77 -16.49
CA LEU A 90 1.67 -13.07 -15.91
C LEU A 90 1.57 -14.55 -15.51
N GLY A 91 0.87 -14.82 -14.42
CA GLY A 91 0.67 -16.17 -13.87
C GLY A 91 1.86 -16.74 -13.10
N LYS A 92 3.02 -16.06 -13.08
CA LYS A 92 4.15 -16.46 -12.24
C LYS A 92 3.96 -15.97 -10.81
N ALA A 93 4.41 -16.81 -9.88
CA ALA A 93 4.37 -16.49 -8.46
C ALA A 93 5.32 -15.33 -8.15
N VAL A 94 4.89 -14.47 -7.24
CA VAL A 94 5.67 -13.37 -6.66
C VAL A 94 5.50 -13.37 -5.15
N ARG A 95 6.58 -13.06 -4.45
CA ARG A 95 6.62 -12.85 -3.00
C ARG A 95 6.13 -11.44 -2.71
N VAL A 96 5.16 -11.33 -1.82
CA VAL A 96 4.58 -10.06 -1.41
C VAL A 96 4.73 -9.89 0.09
N ARG A 97 5.09 -8.68 0.50
CA ARG A 97 5.15 -8.30 1.91
C ARG A 97 4.51 -6.94 2.08
N LEU A 98 3.35 -6.87 2.73
CA LEU A 98 2.57 -5.64 2.88
C LEU A 98 2.25 -5.36 4.34
N ARG A 99 2.00 -4.08 4.64
CA ARG A 99 1.40 -3.60 5.88
C ARG A 99 0.42 -2.47 5.59
N PRO A 100 -0.57 -2.21 6.46
CA PRO A 100 -1.38 -1.00 6.42
C PRO A 100 -0.52 0.27 6.45
N VAL A 101 -0.98 1.32 5.78
CA VAL A 101 -0.40 2.66 5.87
C VAL A 101 -1.24 3.49 6.82
N ASP A 102 -0.60 4.13 7.79
CA ASP A 102 -1.23 5.13 8.63
C ASP A 102 -1.89 6.22 7.76
N PRO A 103 -3.21 6.43 7.86
CA PRO A 103 -3.91 7.42 7.04
C PRO A 103 -3.46 8.86 7.30
N ASP A 104 -2.93 9.15 8.48
CA ASP A 104 -2.58 10.50 8.94
C ASP A 104 -1.09 10.83 8.66
N VAL A 105 -0.33 9.85 8.15
CA VAL A 105 1.09 10.02 7.84
C VAL A 105 1.33 10.04 6.34
N VAL A 106 1.79 11.19 5.85
CA VAL A 106 2.32 11.35 4.49
C VAL A 106 3.85 11.34 4.55
N PRO A 107 4.52 10.28 4.04
CA PRO A 107 5.98 10.26 4.01
C PRO A 107 6.49 11.31 3.03
N VAL A 108 7.36 12.20 3.54
CA VAL A 108 8.04 13.23 2.75
C VAL A 108 9.48 12.76 2.54
N PRO A 109 9.93 12.53 1.30
CA PRO A 109 11.32 12.23 0.98
C PRO A 109 12.27 13.30 1.52
N ASP A 110 13.48 12.91 1.92
CA ASP A 110 14.44 13.82 2.56
C ASP A 110 14.85 14.98 1.64
N ASP A 111 15.03 14.72 0.35
CA ASP A 111 15.33 15.76 -0.65
C ASP A 111 14.20 16.79 -0.81
N VAL A 112 12.94 16.33 -0.76
CA VAL A 112 11.76 17.20 -0.77
C VAL A 112 11.67 18.00 0.54
N ARG A 113 11.95 17.37 1.69
CA ARG A 113 12.00 18.05 2.99
C ARG A 113 13.05 19.16 2.97
N GLU A 114 14.28 18.85 2.55
CA GLU A 114 15.38 19.80 2.43
C GLU A 114 15.05 20.95 1.46
N ALA A 115 14.38 20.66 0.35
CA ALA A 115 13.93 21.68 -0.60
C ALA A 115 12.88 22.62 0.02
N LEU A 116 11.92 22.06 0.76
CA LEU A 116 10.88 22.83 1.45
C LEU A 116 11.44 23.68 2.60
N GLU A 117 12.43 23.16 3.32
CA GLU A 117 13.16 23.89 4.36
C GLU A 117 13.92 25.08 3.78
N ARG A 118 14.69 24.86 2.71
CA ARG A 118 15.41 25.94 2.00
C ARG A 118 14.46 27.00 1.44
N ALA A 119 13.26 26.61 1.03
CA ALA A 119 12.24 27.53 0.54
C ALA A 119 11.46 28.25 1.66
N GLY A 120 11.66 27.88 2.94
CA GLY A 120 10.86 28.37 4.06
C GLY A 120 9.37 28.01 3.93
N ARG A 121 9.06 26.83 3.37
CA ARG A 121 7.69 26.37 3.06
C ARG A 121 7.22 25.15 3.84
N ILE A 122 8.04 24.59 4.75
CA ILE A 122 7.63 23.48 5.62
C ILE A 122 6.33 23.78 6.38
N ALA A 123 6.19 25.00 6.93
CA ALA A 123 4.99 25.38 7.68
C ALA A 123 3.71 25.33 6.82
N ALA A 124 3.81 25.66 5.53
CA ALA A 124 2.68 25.57 4.61
C ALA A 124 2.28 24.11 4.32
N LEU A 125 3.27 23.22 4.17
CA LEU A 125 3.02 21.77 4.05
C LEU A 125 2.32 21.23 5.31
N VAL A 126 2.83 21.57 6.50
CA VAL A 126 2.25 21.14 7.78
C VAL A 126 0.81 21.65 7.94
N ALA A 127 0.55 22.91 7.57
CA ALA A 127 -0.80 23.47 7.59
C ALA A 127 -1.76 22.71 6.66
N CYS A 128 -1.35 22.43 5.42
CA CYS A 128 -2.15 21.64 4.47
C CYS A 128 -2.48 20.23 4.99
N LEU A 129 -1.55 19.60 5.71
CA LEU A 129 -1.75 18.25 6.26
C LEU A 129 -2.63 18.24 7.52
N ALA A 130 -2.81 19.39 8.18
CA ALA A 130 -3.59 19.52 9.40
C ALA A 130 -5.05 19.97 9.17
N THR A 131 -5.50 20.09 7.91
CA THR A 131 -6.82 20.67 7.57
C THR A 131 -7.87 19.63 7.16
N ASP A 132 -7.75 18.37 7.58
CA ASP A 132 -8.76 17.31 7.34
C ASP A 132 -9.62 17.01 8.59
#